data_AF-A0A9E5C9Q9-F1
#
_entry.id   AF-A0A9E5C9Q9-F1
#
_cell.length_a   1.000
_cell.length_b   1.000
_cell.length_c   1.000
_cell.angle_alpha   90.00
_cell.angle_beta   90.00
_cell.angle_gamma   90.00
#
_symmetry.space_group_name_H-M   'P 1'
#
loop_
_entity.id
_entity.type
_entity.pdbx_description
1 polymer ?
#
loop_
_entity_poly.entity_id
_entity_poly.type
_entity_poly.pdbx_seq_one_letter_code
_entity_poly.pdbx_strand_id
1 'polypeptide(L)' 'RVSIMDIKGNVLARLGDGPEGEEPGQFIAPHGICIDTRGDIYVGEVSWTHTGSHLNPPREVRSLQKLVRKT' A
#
# COMPACT_ATOMS: atom_id res chain seq x y z
N ARG A 1 -0.05 4.20 -4.09
CA ARG A 1 -1.46 3.96 -4.43
C ARG A 1 -1.67 2.55 -5.00
N VAL A 2 -2.87 1.98 -4.82
CA VAL A 2 -3.35 0.77 -5.50
C VAL A 2 -4.62 1.13 -6.27
N SER A 3 -4.70 0.78 -7.55
CA SER A 3 -5.89 1.00 -8.38
C SER A 3 -6.62 -0.31 -8.61
N ILE A 4 -7.92 -0.33 -8.37
CA ILE A 4 -8.82 -1.44 -8.70
C ILE A 4 -9.50 -1.07 -10.01
N MET A 5 -9.39 -1.93 -11.01
CA MET A 5 -9.87 -1.67 -12.36
C MET A 5 -10.68 -2.85 -12.88
N ASP A 6 -11.63 -2.57 -13.77
CA ASP A 6 -12.24 -3.62 -14.57
C ASP A 6 -11.31 -4.05 -15.73
N ILE A 7 -11.69 -5.11 -16.44
CA ILE A 7 -10.92 -5.64 -17.58
C ILE A 7 -10.92 -4.72 -18.81
N LYS A 8 -11.75 -3.68 -18.82
CA LYS A 8 -11.78 -2.66 -19.86
C LYS A 8 -10.86 -1.48 -19.53
N GLY A 9 -10.22 -1.50 -18.36
CA GLY A 9 -9.33 -0.45 -17.88
C GLY A 9 -10.05 0.69 -17.15
N ASN A 10 -11.36 0.58 -16.89
CA ASN A 10 -12.05 1.58 -16.09
C ASN A 10 -11.63 1.45 -14.63
N VAL A 11 -11.29 2.58 -14.00
CA VAL A 11 -10.94 2.60 -12.58
C VAL A 11 -12.21 2.53 -11.74
N LEU A 12 -12.34 1.47 -10.96
CA LEU A 12 -13.46 1.25 -10.04
C LEU A 12 -13.20 1.90 -8.67
N ALA A 13 -11.97 1.84 -8.20
CA ALA A 13 -11.56 2.44 -6.93
C ALA A 13 -10.05 2.69 -6.88
N ARG A 14 -9.63 3.58 -5.97
CA ARG A 14 -8.23 3.81 -5.61
C ARG A 14 -8.05 3.74 -4.11
N LEU A 15 -6.97 3.10 -3.68
CA LEU A 15 -6.53 3.05 -2.29
C LEU A 15 -5.23 3.85 -2.18
N GLY A 16 -5.17 4.72 -1.16
CA GLY A 16 -4.05 5.62 -0.92
C GLY A 16 -3.83 6.63 -2.04
N ASP A 17 -4.89 7.40 -2.28
CA ASP A 17 -4.91 8.62 -3.11
C ASP A 17 -4.47 9.86 -2.33
N GLY A 18 -4.10 9.68 -1.05
CA GLY A 18 -3.55 10.70 -0.18
C GLY A 18 -2.01 10.77 -0.24
N PRO A 19 -1.39 11.62 0.60
CA PRO A 19 0.06 11.74 0.65
C PRO A 19 0.69 10.44 1.16
N GLU A 20 1.99 10.32 0.88
CA GLU A 20 2.83 9.28 1.46
C GLU A 20 2.74 9.28 3.00
N GLY A 21 2.77 8.10 3.62
CA GLY A 21 2.93 7.98 5.06
C GLY A 21 2.51 6.64 5.66
N GLU A 22 2.48 6.60 7.00
CA GLU A 22 2.26 5.39 7.78
C GLU A 22 0.82 5.27 8.32
N GLU A 23 0.01 6.32 8.20
CA GLU A 23 -1.36 6.34 8.68
C GLU A 23 -2.27 5.38 7.89
N PRO A 24 -3.44 4.99 8.44
CA PRO A 24 -4.40 4.15 7.75
C PRO A 24 -4.77 4.70 6.35
N GLY A 25 -4.60 3.86 5.33
CA GLY A 25 -4.88 4.22 3.94
C GLY A 25 -3.72 4.90 3.21
N GLN A 26 -2.61 5.21 3.88
CA GLN A 26 -1.39 5.71 3.24
C GLN A 26 -0.47 4.57 2.81
N PHE A 27 0.36 4.89 1.81
CA PHE A 27 1.45 4.03 1.35
C PHE A 27 2.73 4.84 1.34
N ILE A 28 3.87 4.16 1.44
CA ILE A 28 5.19 4.72 1.23
C ILE A 28 5.63 4.41 -0.20
N ALA A 29 5.91 3.15 -0.49
CA ALA A 29 6.39 2.72 -1.79
C ALA A 29 5.87 1.31 -2.10
N PRO A 30 4.61 1.15 -2.55
CA PRO A 30 4.00 -0.16 -2.76
C PRO A 30 4.50 -0.82 -4.05
N HIS A 31 4.94 -2.08 -3.97
CA HIS A 31 5.47 -2.85 -5.12
C HIS A 31 4.95 -4.29 -5.20
N GLY A 32 4.67 -4.93 -4.07
CA GLY A 32 4.08 -6.27 -4.03
C GLY A 32 2.60 -6.22 -3.71
N ILE A 33 1.79 -7.07 -4.33
CA ILE A 33 0.36 -7.20 -4.01
C ILE A 33 -0.10 -8.65 -4.12
N CYS A 34 -0.89 -9.12 -3.15
CA CYS A 34 -1.65 -10.36 -3.26
C CYS A 34 -3.02 -10.20 -2.60
N ILE A 35 -3.94 -11.12 -2.93
CA ILE A 35 -5.32 -11.11 -2.45
C ILE A 35 -5.63 -12.50 -1.93
N ASP A 36 -6.25 -12.60 -0.75
CA ASP A 36 -6.70 -13.89 -0.20
C ASP A 36 -8.16 -14.22 -0.57
N THR A 37 -8.62 -15.40 -0.17
CA THR A 37 -9.97 -15.90 -0.48
C THR A 37 -11.10 -15.10 0.17
N ARG A 38 -10.81 -14.26 1.18
CA ARG A 38 -11.79 -13.34 1.77
C ARG A 38 -11.86 -12.02 0.99
N GLY A 39 -10.94 -11.80 0.06
CA GLY A 39 -10.77 -10.55 -0.65
C GLY A 39 -9.98 -9.51 0.14
N ASP A 40 -9.25 -9.92 1.19
CA ASP A 40 -8.31 -9.02 1.86
C ASP A 40 -7.10 -8.79 0.95
N ILE A 41 -6.59 -7.56 0.93
CA ILE A 41 -5.45 -7.17 0.10
C ILE A 41 -4.21 -7.06 0.97
N TYR A 42 -3.10 -7.67 0.54
CA TYR A 42 -1.80 -7.54 1.19
C TYR A 42 -0.89 -6.76 0.27
N VAL A 43 -0.25 -5.71 0.79
CA VAL A 43 0.63 -4.83 0.02
C VAL A 43 2.01 -4.81 0.65
N GLY A 44 3.00 -5.24 -0.11
CA GLY A 44 4.42 -5.15 0.24
C GLY A 44 5.03 -3.86 -0.31
N GLU A 45 5.81 -3.18 0.52
CA GLU A 45 6.37 -1.87 0.24
C GLU A 45 7.89 -1.88 0.38
N VAL A 46 8.60 -1.20 -0.54
CA VAL A 46 10.07 -1.02 -0.48
C VAL A 46 10.45 0.19 0.36
N SER A 47 9.81 0.31 1.53
CA SER A 47 9.78 1.51 2.36
C SER A 47 11.13 1.85 2.99
N TRP A 48 12.00 0.87 3.24
CA TRP A 48 13.36 1.10 3.74
C TRP A 48 14.20 1.91 2.76
N THR A 49 14.36 1.41 1.53
CA THR A 49 15.18 2.06 0.50
C THR A 49 14.58 3.36 -0.01
N HIS A 50 13.25 3.51 0.07
CA HIS A 50 12.57 4.73 -0.36
C HIS A 50 12.66 5.84 0.71
N THR A 51 12.34 5.51 1.96
CA THR A 51 12.12 6.49 3.04
C THR A 51 12.96 6.19 4.27
N GLY A 52 12.90 4.97 4.82
CA GLY A 52 13.47 4.62 6.13
C GLY A 52 14.98 4.92 6.25
N SER A 53 15.76 4.63 5.21
CA SER A 53 17.22 4.88 5.17
C SER A 53 17.59 6.36 5.07
N HIS A 54 16.64 7.22 4.70
CA HIS A 54 16.83 8.67 4.51
C HIS A 54 16.28 9.50 5.69
N LEU A 55 15.63 8.87 6.67
CA LEU A 55 15.21 9.54 7.89
C LEU A 55 16.42 9.86 8.78
N ASN A 56 16.27 10.84 9.67
CA ASN A 56 17.30 11.22 10.63
C ASN A 56 16.73 11.21 12.07
N PRO A 57 17.07 10.20 12.90
CA PRO A 57 17.89 9.04 12.57
C PRO A 57 17.18 8.07 11.60
N PRO A 58 17.94 7.25 10.86
CA PRO A 58 17.35 6.19 10.04
C PRO A 58 16.52 5.24 10.91
N ARG A 59 15.35 4.84 10.42
CA ARG A 59 14.49 3.87 11.11
C ARG A 59 13.70 3.01 10.13
N GLU A 60 13.30 1.84 10.61
CA GLU A 60 12.31 1.05 9.89
C GLU A 60 10.96 1.77 9.87
N VAL A 61 10.32 1.68 8.71
CA VAL A 61 8.97 2.14 8.43
C VAL A 61 8.20 0.93 7.89
N ARG A 62 6.88 0.89 8.08
CA ARG A 62 6.06 -0.26 7.67
C ARG A 62 6.36 -0.71 6.22
N SER A 63 6.71 -1.98 6.04
CA SER A 63 7.00 -2.58 4.71
C SER A 63 5.93 -3.56 4.24
N LEU A 64 4.94 -3.86 5.08
CA LEU A 64 3.85 -4.77 4.76
C LEU A 64 2.57 -4.30 5.46
N GLN A 65 1.48 -4.21 4.72
CA GLN A 65 0.17 -3.92 5.29
C GLN A 65 -0.92 -4.81 4.71
N LYS A 66 -1.89 -5.16 5.56
CA LYS A 66 -3.10 -5.88 5.20
C LYS A 66 -4.28 -4.92 5.24
N LEU A 67 -5.01 -4.83 4.13
CA LEU A 67 -6.27 -4.10 4.01
C LEU A 67 -7.41 -5.10 4.09
N VAL A 68 -8.15 -5.05 5.18
CA VAL A 68 -9.26 -5.97 5.44
C VAL A 68 -10.49 -5.49 4.67
N ARG A 69 -11.10 -6.39 3.91
CA ARG A 69 -12.37 -6.12 3.25
C ARG A 69 -13.47 -6.06 4.31
N LYS A 70 -14.14 -4.91 4.42
CA LYS A 70 -15.35 -4.79 5.24
C LYS A 70 -16.55 -5.26 4.42
N THR A 71 -17.30 -6.21 4.96
CA THR A 71 -18.58 -6.71 4.46
C THR A 71 -19.74 -5.93 5.06
#